data_AF-A0A7H2ZHP3-F1
#
_entry.id   AF-A0A7H2ZHP3-F1
#
_cell.length_a   1.000
_cell.length_b   1.000
_cell.length_c   1.000
_cell.angle_alpha   90.00
_cell.angle_beta   90.00
_cell.angle_gamma   90.00
#
_symmetry.space_group_name_H-M   'P 1'
#
loop_
_entity.id
_entity.type
_entity.pdbx_description
1 polymer ?
#
loop_
_entity_poly.entity_id
_entity_poly.type
_entity_poly.pdbx_seq_one_letter_code
_entity_poly.pdbx_strand_id
1 'polypeptide(L)' 'MDKNELLEVIEGASNFMRGMQFDPRLPSDIKTALIEKALELDEVVEENLDA' A
#
# COMPACT_ATOMS: atom_id res chain seq x y z
N MET A 1 -17.38 -8.85 4.32
CA MET A 1 -16.08 -8.24 4.55
C MET A 1 -16.05 -7.75 5.98
N ASP A 2 -15.38 -8.49 6.85
CA ASP A 2 -15.11 -8.04 8.21
C ASP A 2 -13.89 -7.08 8.25
N LYS A 3 -13.60 -6.54 9.43
CA LYS A 3 -12.50 -5.58 9.60
C LYS A 3 -11.15 -6.17 9.18
N ASN A 4 -10.87 -7.43 9.54
CA ASN A 4 -9.60 -8.07 9.25
C ASN A 4 -9.46 -8.34 7.75
N GLU A 5 -10.53 -8.83 7.10
CA GLU A 5 -10.57 -8.98 5.64
C GLU A 5 -10.33 -7.65 4.92
N LEU A 6 -10.84 -6.53 5.47
CA LEU A 6 -10.58 -5.20 4.90
C LEU A 6 -9.11 -4.76 5.07
N LEU A 7 -8.51 -4.99 6.25
CA LEU A 7 -7.12 -4.65 6.50
C LEU A 7 -6.16 -5.47 5.61
N GLU A 8 -6.43 -6.77 5.42
CA GLU A 8 -5.66 -7.61 4.49
C GLU A 8 -5.72 -7.10 3.05
N VAL A 9 -6.88 -6.61 2.60
CA VAL A 9 -7.01 -6.02 1.26
C VAL A 9 -6.20 -4.72 1.14
N ILE A 10 -6.19 -3.89 2.18
CA ILE A 10 -5.41 -2.64 2.21
C ILE A 10 -3.91 -2.95 2.19
N GLU A 11 -3.45 -3.91 2.99
CA GLU A 11 -2.07 -4.39 2.99
C GLU A 11 -1.67 -4.95 1.61
N GLY A 12 -2.56 -5.71 0.97
CA GLY A 12 -2.38 -6.20 -0.40
C GLY A 12 -2.22 -5.07 -1.41
N ALA A 13 -2.99 -3.98 -1.28
CA ALA A 13 -2.87 -2.80 -2.13
C ALA A 13 -1.53 -2.07 -1.92
N SER A 14 -1.09 -1.88 -0.67
CA SER A 14 0.23 -1.33 -0.33
C SER A 14 1.36 -2.16 -0.97
N ASN A 15 1.30 -3.48 -0.81
CA ASN A 15 2.27 -4.40 -1.40
C ASN A 15 2.30 -4.34 -2.93
N PHE A 16 1.14 -4.24 -3.57
CA PHE A 16 1.06 -4.06 -5.02
C PHE A 16 1.72 -2.76 -5.47
N MET A 17 1.44 -1.64 -4.79
CA MET A 17 2.05 -0.34 -5.09
C MET A 17 3.58 -0.37 -4.93
N ARG A 18 4.10 -1.01 -3.87
CA ARG A 18 5.55 -1.24 -3.74
C ARG A 18 6.10 -2.10 -4.87
N GLY A 19 5.37 -3.13 -5.31
CA GLY A 19 5.78 -3.96 -6.44
C GLY A 19 5.88 -3.19 -7.76
N MET A 20 5.01 -2.20 -7.97
CA MET A 20 5.02 -1.36 -9.17
C MET A 20 6.30 -0.52 -9.30
N GLN A 21 7.04 -0.25 -8.22
CA GLN A 21 8.31 0.50 -8.30
C GLN A 21 9.34 -0.16 -9.25
N PHE A 22 9.24 -1.48 -9.43
CA PHE A 22 10.12 -2.27 -10.28
C PHE A 22 9.71 -2.26 -11.76
N ASP A 23 8.55 -1.69 -12.11
CA ASP A 23 8.14 -1.57 -13.51
C ASP A 23 9.03 -0.53 -14.22
N PRO A 24 9.82 -0.92 -15.24
CA PRO A 24 10.71 0.01 -15.95
C PRO A 24 9.94 1.04 -16.79
N ARG A 25 8.64 0.82 -17.05
CA ARG A 25 7.80 1.72 -17.85
C ARG A 25 7.29 2.90 -17.04
N LEU A 26 7.34 2.84 -15.72
CA LEU A 26 6.86 3.92 -14.86
C LEU A 26 7.91 5.04 -14.73
N PRO A 27 7.52 6.31 -14.93
CA PRO A 27 8.33 7.47 -14.59
C PRO A 27 8.75 7.47 -13.10
N SER A 28 9.88 8.10 -12.79
CA SER A 28 10.43 8.10 -11.43
C SER A 28 9.54 8.80 -10.41
N ASP A 29 8.88 9.88 -10.80
CA ASP A 29 7.91 10.61 -9.98
C ASP A 29 6.69 9.74 -9.63
N ILE A 30 6.17 8.97 -10.59
CA ILE A 30 5.09 8.01 -10.34
C ILE A 30 5.52 6.91 -9.36
N LYS A 31 6.76 6.43 -9.47
CA LYS A 31 7.30 5.44 -8.52
C LYS A 31 7.38 6.00 -7.11
N THR A 32 7.83 7.24 -6.96
CA THR A 32 7.85 7.91 -5.65
C THR A 32 6.45 8.05 -5.08
N ALA A 33 5.48 8.51 -5.87
CA ALA A 33 4.10 8.66 -5.42
C ALA A 33 3.45 7.31 -5.00
N LEU A 34 3.78 6.21 -5.69
CA LEU A 34 3.31 4.87 -5.32
C LEU A 34 3.90 4.40 -3.99
N ILE A 35 5.18 4.70 -3.72
CA ILE A 35 5.83 4.35 -2.45
C ILE A 35 5.24 5.18 -1.31
N GLU A 36 5.10 6.49 -1.50
CA GLU A 36 4.47 7.38 -0.52
C GLU A 36 3.05 6.91 -0.20
N LYS A 37 2.26 6.54 -1.23
CA LYS A 37 0.91 6.04 -1.01
C LYS A 37 0.87 4.68 -0.30
N ALA A 38 1.81 3.79 -0.60
CA ALA A 38 1.93 2.51 0.09
C ALA A 38 2.18 2.71 1.60
N LEU A 39 3.07 3.65 1.96
CA LEU A 39 3.35 4.00 3.37
C LEU A 39 2.10 4.53 4.09
N GLU A 40 1.32 5.42 3.47
CA GLU A 40 0.05 5.88 4.05
C GLU A 40 -0.93 4.72 4.30
N LEU A 41 -0.96 3.72 3.41
CA LEU A 41 -1.83 2.55 3.57
C LEU A 41 -1.35 1.64 4.70
N ASP A 42 -0.04 1.50 4.90
CA ASP A 42 0.53 0.76 6.02
C ASP A 42 0.15 1.40 7.35
N GLU A 43 0.26 2.74 7.45
CA GLU A 43 -0.15 3.49 8.66
C GLU A 43 -1.62 3.22 9.00
N VAL A 44 -2.50 3.22 8.00
CA VAL A 44 -3.92 2.88 8.20
C VAL A 44 -4.09 1.45 8.73
N VAL A 45 -3.31 0.49 8.23
CA VAL A 45 -3.38 -0.89 8.72
C VAL A 45 -2.87 -0.98 10.16
N GLU A 46 -1.73 -0.38 10.46
CA GLU A 46 -1.11 -0.36 11.79
C GLU A 46 -2.02 0.28 12.84
N GLU A 47 -2.64 1.44 12.54
CA GLU A 47 -3.56 2.12 13.43
C GLU A 47 -4.82 1.30 13.75
N ASN A 48 -5.16 0.32 12.91
CA ASN A 48 -6.39 -0.45 13.02
C ASN A 48 -6.16 -1.93 13.39
N LEU A 49 -4.92 -2.43 13.47
CA LEU A 49 -4.61 -3.82 13.84
C LEU A 49 -4.98 -4.17 15.29
N ASP A 50 -4.83 -3.21 16.21
CA ASP A 50 -5.07 -3.40 17.66
C ASP A 50 -6.36 -2.74 18.19
N ALA A 51 -7.13 -2.09 17.31
CA ALA A 51 -8.33 -1.31 17.66
C ALA A 51 -9.64 -2.12 17.74
#